data_AF-A0A8J4SR30-F1
#
_entry.id   AF-A0A8J4SR30-F1
#
_cell.length_a   1.000
_cell.length_b   1.000
_cell.length_c   1.000
_cell.angle_alpha   90.00
_cell.angle_beta   90.00
_cell.angle_gamma   90.00
#
_symmetry.space_group_name_H-M   'P 1'
#
loop_
_entity.id
_entity.type
_entity.pdbx_description
1 polymer ?
#
loop_
_entity_poly.entity_id
_entity_poly.type
_entity_poly.pdbx_seq_one_letter_code
_entity_poly.pdbx_strand_id
1 'polypeptide(L)'
;MGFELGKGFLDSMVTARAGAFSHLEDFADRLSHFFSCGLILMLAGVTMANVYFLRPITCTLPTAPDNKFNEFAESVCWVRGTMALRDSEEMPMTVDDWDRVRERSDISFYQWVPFCLSVQAMLFFLPHAIWQSLASYTMGENLESILMKARQANSAEDSAKRSKCIKAAAHQLFRLARQHQDYRSSRWARIQRRVIADVPGGAICMAGKRMGNWVTLAYLFVKLLYLVNAVSQLYIIRTFLGFHGNLFSFGERLVGTLTSKREWGESEFFPRQTYCPVSVRHLGTKNNMYTAICALPINMFNEKIYIFLWLWIAMVTVVTATSLLIWLVRACWQRCQTNFVSEYLILSVQSQLNEPGREHPVTCPACVVRQDDPNLQRFLSEFVRTDGAFLLRMIRTNAGDVVAGEILSEWWHLFVEFEQAECKQFEKNHLDYPSVVRPAENQHYGNLHQTDSDKPALTNGYAVKSPNFV
;
A
#
# COMPACT_ATOMS: atom_id res chain seq x y z
N MET A 1 -7.51 -17.06 35.24
CA MET A 1 -8.21 -16.82 33.95
C MET A 1 -7.76 -15.54 33.23
N GLY A 2 -7.33 -14.46 33.88
CA GLY A 2 -6.84 -13.26 33.17
C GLY A 2 -5.48 -13.39 32.46
N PHE A 3 -4.57 -14.24 32.97
CA PHE A 3 -3.22 -14.39 32.41
C PHE A 3 -3.13 -15.25 31.13
N GLU A 4 -4.10 -16.14 30.90
CA GLU A 4 -4.15 -16.99 29.70
C GLU A 4 -4.78 -16.28 28.49
N LEU A 5 -5.76 -15.39 28.73
CA LEU A 5 -6.29 -14.48 27.73
C LEU A 5 -5.21 -13.53 27.19
N GLY A 6 -4.30 -13.06 28.06
CA GLY A 6 -3.17 -12.23 27.66
C GLY A 6 -2.14 -12.96 26.79
N LYS A 7 -1.81 -14.22 27.10
CA LYS A 7 -0.92 -15.04 26.26
C LYS A 7 -1.55 -15.40 24.92
N GLY A 8 -2.82 -15.78 24.88
CA GLY A 8 -3.54 -16.04 23.62
C GLY A 8 -3.66 -14.78 22.76
N PHE A 9 -3.88 -13.61 23.37
CA PHE A 9 -3.88 -12.33 22.66
C PHE A 9 -2.47 -11.95 22.17
N LEU A 10 -1.43 -12.17 22.96
CA LEU A 10 -0.04 -11.92 22.55
C LEU A 10 0.41 -12.87 21.44
N ASP A 11 0.12 -14.16 21.52
CA ASP A 11 0.40 -15.13 20.46
C ASP A 11 -0.43 -14.84 19.20
N SER A 12 -1.67 -14.40 19.36
CA SER A 12 -2.50 -13.91 18.25
C SER A 12 -1.93 -12.63 17.65
N MET A 13 -1.40 -11.70 18.45
CA MET A 13 -0.72 -10.50 17.97
C MET A 13 0.64 -10.81 17.34
N VAL A 14 1.38 -11.81 17.83
CA VAL A 14 2.66 -12.27 17.27
C VAL A 14 2.42 -13.02 15.95
N THR A 15 1.37 -13.83 15.87
CA THR A 15 0.95 -14.50 14.64
C THR A 15 0.38 -13.51 13.63
N ALA A 16 -0.43 -12.55 14.10
CA ALA A 16 -0.90 -11.42 13.29
C ALA A 16 0.26 -10.50 12.87
N ARG A 17 1.32 -10.37 13.67
CA ARG A 17 2.56 -9.69 13.28
C ARG A 17 3.33 -10.52 12.24
N ALA A 18 3.40 -11.84 12.38
CA ALA A 18 4.02 -12.68 11.36
C ALA A 18 3.28 -12.59 10.02
N GLY A 19 1.93 -12.55 10.04
CA GLY A 19 1.07 -12.37 8.86
C GLY A 19 1.00 -10.94 8.31
N ALA A 20 0.88 -9.91 9.15
CA ALA A 20 0.88 -8.50 8.72
C ALA A 20 2.20 -8.10 8.06
N PHE A 21 3.29 -8.79 8.42
CA PHE A 21 4.55 -8.58 7.77
C PHE A 21 4.66 -9.44 6.49
N SER A 22 3.96 -10.55 6.28
CA SER A 22 4.18 -11.46 5.14
C SER A 22 3.81 -10.88 3.77
N HIS A 23 3.13 -9.74 3.73
CA HIS A 23 2.76 -9.06 2.48
C HIS A 23 3.83 -8.02 2.06
N LEU A 24 3.97 -7.79 0.74
CA LEU A 24 4.88 -6.78 0.20
C LEU A 24 4.27 -5.41 0.40
N GLU A 25 4.62 -4.82 1.52
CA GLU A 25 4.09 -3.54 1.94
C GLU A 25 5.20 -2.67 2.52
N ASP A 26 5.00 -1.37 2.38
CA ASP A 26 5.88 -0.38 2.96
C ASP A 26 5.43 -0.08 4.41
N PHE A 27 6.30 0.57 5.18
CA PHE A 27 5.98 0.96 6.56
C PHE A 27 4.71 1.83 6.64
N ALA A 28 4.53 2.74 5.69
CA ALA A 28 3.34 3.60 5.63
C ALA A 28 2.03 2.81 5.45
N ASP A 29 2.06 1.73 4.65
CA ASP A 29 0.87 0.89 4.42
C ASP A 29 0.50 0.13 5.69
N ARG A 30 1.50 -0.38 6.41
CA ARG A 30 1.35 -1.03 7.71
C ARG A 30 0.79 -0.08 8.77
N LEU A 31 1.29 1.15 8.79
CA LEU A 31 0.80 2.20 9.69
C LEU A 31 -0.70 2.45 9.47
N SER A 32 -1.15 2.46 8.22
CA SER A 32 -2.55 2.68 7.88
C SER A 32 -3.42 1.47 8.22
N HIS A 33 -3.19 0.30 7.62
CA HIS A 33 -4.14 -0.82 7.76
C HIS A 33 -4.01 -1.61 9.06
N PHE A 34 -2.80 -1.77 9.62
CA PHE A 34 -2.59 -2.59 10.81
C PHE A 34 -2.69 -1.75 12.09
N PHE A 35 -1.83 -0.73 12.20
CA PHE A 35 -1.76 0.08 13.41
C PHE A 35 -2.99 0.98 13.58
N SER A 36 -3.43 1.69 12.53
CA SER A 36 -4.58 2.57 12.66
C SER A 36 -5.90 1.79 12.79
N CYS A 37 -6.09 0.70 12.05
CA CYS A 37 -7.26 -0.17 12.25
C CYS A 37 -7.29 -0.76 13.67
N GLY A 38 -6.18 -1.32 14.15
CA GLY A 38 -6.09 -1.89 15.49
C GLY A 38 -6.35 -0.85 16.59
N LEU A 39 -5.82 0.35 16.43
CA LEU A 39 -6.06 1.47 17.34
C LEU A 39 -7.53 1.90 17.36
N ILE A 40 -8.16 2.05 16.19
CA ILE A 40 -9.57 2.46 16.08
C ILE A 40 -10.49 1.36 16.63
N LEU A 41 -10.21 0.08 16.37
CA LEU A 41 -10.96 -1.04 16.95
C LEU A 41 -10.85 -1.09 18.47
N MET A 42 -9.66 -0.83 19.02
CA MET A 42 -9.48 -0.72 20.47
C MET A 42 -10.36 0.40 21.05
N LEU A 43 -10.33 1.59 20.43
CA LEU A 43 -11.14 2.74 20.86
C LEU A 43 -12.65 2.49 20.67
N ALA A 44 -13.05 1.78 19.62
CA ALA A 44 -14.43 1.33 19.41
C ALA A 44 -14.88 0.39 20.52
N GLY A 45 -14.02 -0.55 20.95
CA GLY A 45 -14.30 -1.44 22.08
C GLY A 45 -14.46 -0.69 23.41
N VAL A 46 -13.57 0.27 23.69
CA VAL A 46 -13.65 1.11 24.91
C VAL A 46 -14.92 1.97 24.91
N THR A 47 -15.25 2.61 23.80
CA THR A 47 -16.47 3.43 23.69
C THR A 47 -17.73 2.57 23.77
N MET A 48 -17.76 1.40 23.15
CA MET A 48 -18.87 0.44 23.26
C MET A 48 -19.08 -0.01 24.72
N ALA A 49 -17.99 -0.28 25.45
CA ALA A 49 -18.06 -0.61 26.88
C ALA A 49 -18.73 0.50 27.69
N ASN A 50 -18.31 1.75 27.46
CA ASN A 50 -18.84 2.92 28.15
C ASN A 50 -20.32 3.20 27.81
N VAL A 51 -20.72 2.96 26.56
CA VAL A 51 -22.09 3.22 26.09
C VAL A 51 -23.10 2.21 26.65
N TYR A 52 -22.76 0.92 26.64
CA TYR A 52 -23.73 -0.16 26.90
C TYR A 52 -23.62 -0.78 28.29
N PHE A 53 -22.43 -0.79 28.90
CA PHE A 53 -22.21 -1.50 30.17
C PHE A 53 -22.08 -0.56 31.37
N LEU A 54 -21.78 0.72 31.15
CA LEU A 54 -21.73 1.74 32.20
C LEU A 54 -23.00 2.59 32.16
N ARG A 55 -23.20 3.46 33.17
CA ARG A 55 -24.26 4.49 33.16
C ARG A 55 -23.79 5.67 32.31
N PRO A 56 -24.30 5.86 31.08
CA PRO A 56 -23.73 6.83 30.14
C PRO A 56 -24.23 8.26 30.38
N ILE A 57 -25.36 8.40 31.08
CA ILE A 57 -26.04 9.65 31.39
C ILE A 57 -26.54 9.61 32.84
N THR A 58 -26.52 10.77 33.51
CA THR A 58 -27.11 10.93 34.84
C THR A 58 -27.98 12.17 34.82
N CYS A 59 -29.27 12.03 35.16
CA CYS A 59 -30.24 13.11 35.05
C CYS A 59 -30.89 13.42 36.40
N THR A 60 -31.13 14.70 36.64
CA THR A 60 -31.84 15.18 37.83
C THR A 60 -33.07 15.98 37.41
N LEU A 61 -34.21 15.66 38.03
CA LEU A 61 -35.46 16.40 37.86
C LEU A 61 -35.79 17.12 39.17
N PRO A 62 -35.50 18.42 39.30
CA PRO A 62 -35.69 19.14 40.56
C PRO A 62 -37.17 19.25 40.97
N THR A 63 -38.10 19.10 40.02
CA THR A 63 -39.54 19.23 40.22
C THR A 63 -40.25 17.90 40.51
N ALA A 64 -39.57 16.76 40.41
CA ALA A 64 -40.17 15.44 40.62
C ALA A 64 -39.98 14.96 42.08
N PRO A 65 -41.01 14.41 42.74
CA PRO A 65 -40.93 14.04 44.15
C PRO A 65 -40.18 12.72 44.43
N ASP A 66 -40.06 11.81 43.45
CA ASP A 66 -39.53 10.46 43.65
C ASP A 66 -38.21 10.20 42.89
N ASN A 67 -37.22 9.61 43.57
CA ASN A 67 -35.94 9.22 42.97
C ASN A 67 -36.08 8.17 41.85
N LYS A 68 -37.12 7.33 41.88
CA LYS A 68 -37.41 6.35 40.82
C LYS A 68 -37.74 7.03 39.48
N PHE A 69 -38.21 8.27 39.52
CA PHE A 69 -38.52 9.04 38.33
C PHE A 69 -37.25 9.50 37.60
N ASN A 70 -36.14 9.66 38.32
CA ASN A 70 -34.84 9.99 37.71
C ASN A 70 -34.33 8.83 36.83
N GLU A 71 -34.48 7.58 37.27
CA GLU A 71 -34.07 6.41 36.46
C GLU A 71 -34.92 6.27 35.18
N PHE A 72 -36.22 6.54 35.28
CA PHE A 72 -37.09 6.61 34.11
C PHE A 72 -36.64 7.73 33.16
N ALA A 73 -36.39 8.94 33.67
CA ALA A 73 -35.93 10.05 32.86
C ALA A 73 -34.57 9.78 32.21
N GLU A 74 -33.62 9.16 32.91
CA GLU A 74 -32.34 8.73 32.36
C GLU A 74 -32.52 7.84 31.13
N SER A 75 -33.40 6.83 31.21
CA SER A 75 -33.68 5.92 30.09
C SER A 75 -34.35 6.62 28.91
N VAL A 76 -35.33 7.51 29.17
CA VAL A 76 -36.05 8.24 28.13
C VAL A 76 -35.14 9.25 27.44
N CYS A 77 -34.36 10.00 28.21
CA CYS A 77 -33.43 10.99 27.69
C CYS A 77 -32.27 10.34 26.96
N TRP A 78 -31.81 9.17 27.41
CA TRP A 78 -30.82 8.40 26.67
C TRP A 78 -31.32 8.03 25.28
N VAL A 79 -32.54 7.49 25.13
CA VAL A 79 -33.10 7.05 23.85
C VAL A 79 -33.50 8.23 22.95
N ARG A 80 -34.15 9.24 23.52
CA ARG A 80 -34.67 10.39 22.77
C ARG A 80 -33.59 11.38 22.34
N GLY A 81 -32.43 11.36 22.98
CA GLY A 81 -31.37 12.35 22.79
C GLY A 81 -31.57 13.60 23.66
N THR A 82 -30.48 14.32 23.88
CA THR A 82 -30.45 15.54 24.69
C THR A 82 -29.99 16.75 23.87
N MET A 83 -30.25 17.95 24.39
CA MET A 83 -29.91 19.21 23.72
C MET A 83 -28.99 20.06 24.59
N ALA A 84 -28.07 20.79 23.97
CA ALA A 84 -27.32 21.83 24.66
C ALA A 84 -28.00 23.18 24.48
N LEU A 85 -28.04 23.94 25.57
CA LEU A 85 -28.47 25.34 25.60
C LEU A 85 -27.25 26.13 26.05
N ARG A 86 -26.98 27.25 25.38
CA ARG A 86 -25.90 28.15 25.80
C ARG A 86 -26.33 28.91 27.06
N ASP A 87 -25.38 29.28 27.92
CA ASP A 87 -25.65 30.07 29.13
C ASP A 87 -26.43 31.38 28.88
N SER A 88 -26.33 31.94 27.66
CA SER A 88 -27.03 33.17 27.26
C SER A 88 -28.47 32.96 26.79
N GLU A 89 -28.92 31.73 26.63
CA GLU A 89 -30.23 31.39 26.06
C GLU A 89 -31.25 31.06 27.16
N GLU A 90 -32.47 31.56 27.02
CA GLU A 90 -33.55 31.30 27.97
C GLU A 90 -34.10 29.87 27.83
N MET A 91 -34.61 29.31 28.93
CA MET A 91 -35.20 27.97 28.89
C MET A 91 -36.52 27.95 28.10
N PRO A 92 -36.69 27.02 27.13
CA PRO A 92 -37.92 26.92 26.36
C PRO A 92 -39.08 26.45 27.22
N MET A 93 -40.24 27.10 27.09
CA MET A 93 -41.45 26.79 27.85
C MET A 93 -42.48 25.99 27.05
N THR A 94 -42.51 26.15 25.73
CA THR A 94 -43.44 25.46 24.84
C THR A 94 -42.78 24.29 24.12
N VAL A 95 -43.58 23.29 23.71
CA VAL A 95 -43.09 22.12 22.98
C VAL A 95 -42.49 22.53 21.62
N ASP A 96 -43.12 23.49 20.94
CA ASP A 96 -42.66 23.99 19.64
C ASP A 96 -41.28 24.68 19.76
N ASP A 97 -41.03 25.40 20.86
CA ASP A 97 -39.73 26.00 21.10
C ASP A 97 -38.66 24.93 21.38
N TRP A 98 -38.99 23.85 22.10
CA TRP A 98 -38.08 22.72 22.30
C TRP A 98 -37.73 22.02 20.98
N ASP A 99 -38.67 21.91 20.04
CA ASP A 99 -38.40 21.31 18.73
C ASP A 99 -37.48 22.19 17.88
N ARG A 100 -37.59 23.52 17.94
CA ARG A 100 -36.61 24.43 17.32
C ARG A 100 -35.21 24.30 17.91
N VAL A 101 -35.12 24.12 19.24
CA VAL A 101 -33.83 23.86 19.89
C VAL A 101 -33.27 22.49 19.49
N ARG A 102 -34.13 21.49 19.29
CA ARG A 102 -33.71 20.17 18.78
C ARG A 102 -33.04 20.29 17.42
N GLU A 103 -33.66 21.00 16.49
CA GLU A 103 -33.15 21.11 15.12
C GLU A 103 -31.74 21.71 15.04
N ARG A 104 -31.41 22.64 15.94
CA ARG A 104 -30.11 23.33 15.94
C ARG A 104 -29.03 22.66 16.80
N SER A 105 -29.41 21.95 17.86
CA SER A 105 -28.47 21.51 18.92
C SER A 105 -28.80 20.13 19.49
N ASP A 106 -29.25 19.20 18.64
CA ASP A 106 -29.41 17.79 19.02
C ASP A 106 -28.04 17.09 19.13
N ILE A 107 -27.83 16.38 20.23
CA ILE A 107 -26.54 15.74 20.57
C ILE A 107 -26.67 14.22 20.53
N SER A 108 -27.62 13.66 19.79
CA SER A 108 -27.85 12.20 19.73
C SER A 108 -26.70 11.39 19.10
N PHE A 109 -25.69 12.03 18.52
CA PHE A 109 -24.58 11.36 17.82
C PHE A 109 -23.73 10.44 18.73
N TYR A 110 -23.67 10.69 20.05
CA TYR A 110 -22.86 9.87 20.97
C TYR A 110 -23.29 8.41 20.99
N GLN A 111 -24.57 8.12 20.70
CA GLN A 111 -25.10 6.75 20.62
C GLN A 111 -24.46 5.97 19.46
N TRP A 112 -24.08 6.68 18.39
CA TRP A 112 -23.57 6.10 17.15
C TRP A 112 -22.06 6.01 17.10
N VAL A 113 -21.34 6.64 18.03
CA VAL A 113 -19.87 6.70 18.08
C VAL A 113 -19.21 5.32 17.92
N PRO A 114 -19.59 4.27 18.68
CA PRO A 114 -18.92 2.98 18.57
C PRO A 114 -19.11 2.31 17.20
N PHE A 115 -20.29 2.50 16.59
CA PHE A 115 -20.59 1.97 15.26
C PHE A 115 -19.81 2.72 14.18
N CYS A 116 -19.76 4.06 14.28
CA CYS A 116 -18.97 4.88 13.38
C CYS A 116 -17.49 4.50 13.44
N LEU A 117 -16.90 4.37 14.64
CA LEU A 117 -15.50 3.95 14.79
C LEU A 117 -15.26 2.55 14.19
N SER A 118 -16.20 1.61 14.37
CA SER A 118 -16.09 0.27 13.78
C SER A 118 -16.08 0.30 12.25
N VAL A 119 -16.95 1.11 11.64
CA VAL A 119 -16.98 1.31 10.18
C VAL A 119 -15.69 2.01 9.70
N GLN A 120 -15.20 3.01 10.44
CA GLN A 120 -13.93 3.67 10.11
C GLN A 120 -12.75 2.68 10.13
N ALA A 121 -12.70 1.76 11.09
CA ALA A 121 -11.69 0.71 11.13
C ALA A 121 -11.77 -0.22 9.91
N MET A 122 -12.99 -0.66 9.53
CA MET A 122 -13.19 -1.48 8.33
C MET A 122 -12.70 -0.76 7.06
N LEU A 123 -12.98 0.54 6.94
CA LEU A 123 -12.53 1.35 5.82
C LEU A 123 -10.99 1.51 5.79
N PHE A 124 -10.31 1.58 6.93
CA PHE A 124 -8.84 1.52 7.00
C PHE A 124 -8.24 0.20 6.53
N PHE A 125 -8.97 -0.91 6.69
CA PHE A 125 -8.54 -2.22 6.21
C PHE A 125 -8.82 -2.44 4.71
N LEU A 126 -9.79 -1.71 4.13
CA LEU A 126 -10.25 -1.93 2.75
C LEU A 126 -9.14 -1.85 1.68
N PRO A 127 -8.22 -0.85 1.67
CA PRO A 127 -7.17 -0.79 0.66
C PRO A 127 -6.21 -1.99 0.71
N HIS A 128 -5.98 -2.57 1.90
CA HIS A 128 -5.17 -3.78 2.07
C HIS A 128 -5.86 -5.00 1.44
N ALA A 129 -7.14 -5.19 1.70
CA ALA A 129 -7.91 -6.27 1.08
C ALA A 129 -7.92 -6.15 -0.45
N ILE A 130 -8.02 -4.93 -0.98
CA ILE A 130 -7.91 -4.66 -2.41
C ILE A 130 -6.52 -5.03 -2.95
N TRP A 131 -5.45 -4.66 -2.24
CA TRP A 131 -4.07 -5.03 -2.62
C TRP A 131 -3.88 -6.54 -2.70
N GLN A 132 -4.32 -7.28 -1.67
CA GLN A 132 -4.24 -8.74 -1.66
C GLN A 132 -4.99 -9.36 -2.84
N SER A 133 -6.20 -8.88 -3.11
CA SER A 133 -7.00 -9.34 -4.25
C SER A 133 -6.31 -9.05 -5.59
N LEU A 134 -5.80 -7.84 -5.78
CA LEU A 134 -5.11 -7.42 -7.01
C LEU A 134 -3.80 -8.17 -7.21
N ALA A 135 -3.01 -8.35 -6.15
CA ALA A 135 -1.74 -9.07 -6.19
C ALA A 135 -1.94 -10.54 -6.59
N SER A 136 -2.93 -11.20 -5.98
CA SER A 136 -3.31 -12.58 -6.31
C SER A 136 -3.80 -12.73 -7.75
N TYR A 137 -4.70 -11.85 -8.20
CA TYR A 137 -5.23 -11.90 -9.58
C TYR A 137 -4.16 -11.61 -10.65
N THR A 138 -3.18 -10.78 -10.32
CA THR A 138 -2.19 -10.29 -11.28
C THR A 138 -1.01 -11.25 -11.46
N MET A 139 -0.40 -11.69 -10.36
CA MET A 139 0.87 -12.43 -10.34
C MET A 139 0.72 -13.89 -9.85
N GLY A 140 -0.49 -14.26 -9.38
CA GLY A 140 -0.74 -15.52 -8.66
C GLY A 140 -0.16 -15.53 -7.24
N GLU A 141 -0.27 -16.68 -6.55
CA GLU A 141 0.23 -16.91 -5.17
C GLU A 141 1.77 -16.81 -5.03
N ASN A 142 2.49 -16.57 -6.13
CA ASN A 142 3.96 -16.63 -6.16
C ASN A 142 4.62 -15.47 -5.41
N LEU A 143 3.97 -14.31 -5.33
CA LEU A 143 4.60 -13.10 -4.81
C LEU A 143 4.82 -13.15 -3.28
N GLU A 144 3.82 -13.61 -2.54
CA GLU A 144 3.93 -13.82 -1.09
C GLU A 144 4.93 -14.94 -0.78
N SER A 145 4.94 -16.00 -1.60
CA SER A 145 5.92 -17.09 -1.50
C SER A 145 7.37 -16.60 -1.66
N ILE A 146 7.63 -15.67 -2.57
CA ILE A 146 8.96 -15.07 -2.77
C ILE A 146 9.39 -14.32 -1.50
N LEU A 147 8.51 -13.48 -0.94
CA LEU A 147 8.85 -12.70 0.24
C LEU A 147 9.05 -13.60 1.47
N MET A 148 8.21 -14.61 1.64
CA MET A 148 8.34 -15.59 2.71
C MET A 148 9.69 -16.34 2.62
N LYS A 149 10.09 -16.78 1.42
CA LYS A 149 11.40 -17.43 1.19
C LYS A 149 12.58 -16.48 1.45
N ALA A 150 12.46 -15.23 1.02
CA ALA A 150 13.49 -14.22 1.28
C ALA A 150 13.66 -13.97 2.79
N ARG A 151 12.57 -13.90 3.55
CA ARG A 151 12.66 -13.79 5.01
C ARG A 151 13.16 -15.03 5.70
N GLN A 152 12.73 -16.20 5.24
CA GLN A 152 13.25 -17.47 5.75
C GLN A 152 14.77 -17.56 5.53
N ALA A 153 15.27 -17.05 4.39
CA ALA A 153 16.70 -16.94 4.15
C ALA A 153 17.40 -15.96 5.11
N ASN A 154 16.74 -14.86 5.47
CA ASN A 154 17.28 -13.89 6.44
C ASN A 154 17.34 -14.46 7.86
N SER A 155 16.36 -15.26 8.26
CA SER A 155 16.27 -15.86 9.60
C SER A 155 16.95 -17.23 9.72
N ALA A 156 17.44 -17.81 8.63
CA ALA A 156 18.08 -19.12 8.65
C ALA A 156 19.53 -19.02 9.17
N GLU A 157 19.84 -19.80 10.21
CA GLU A 157 21.20 -19.97 10.74
C GLU A 157 22.04 -20.92 9.87
N ASP A 158 21.41 -21.94 9.27
CA ASP A 158 22.07 -22.90 8.39
C ASP A 158 22.34 -22.31 6.99
N SER A 159 23.62 -22.21 6.61
CA SER A 159 24.05 -21.71 5.29
C SER A 159 23.42 -22.50 4.12
N ALA A 160 23.31 -23.82 4.24
CA ALA A 160 22.69 -24.66 3.20
C ALA A 160 21.19 -24.39 3.03
N LYS A 161 20.45 -24.19 4.13
CA LYS A 161 19.02 -23.86 4.07
C LYS A 161 18.82 -22.45 3.51
N ARG A 162 19.67 -21.50 3.92
CA ARG A 162 19.69 -20.13 3.38
C ARG A 162 19.88 -20.13 1.86
N SER A 163 20.93 -20.78 1.36
CA SER A 163 21.21 -20.87 -0.08
C SER A 163 20.05 -21.50 -0.87
N LYS A 164 19.43 -22.57 -0.33
CA LYS A 164 18.26 -23.20 -0.96
C LYS A 164 17.06 -22.24 -1.06
N CYS A 165 16.80 -21.45 -0.02
CA CYS A 165 15.70 -20.47 -0.02
C CYS A 165 15.96 -19.34 -1.04
N ILE A 166 17.20 -18.84 -1.11
CA ILE A 166 17.62 -17.80 -2.06
C ILE A 166 17.46 -18.29 -3.50
N LYS A 167 18.00 -19.48 -3.82
CA LYS A 167 17.85 -20.09 -5.15
C LYS A 167 16.40 -20.30 -5.51
N ALA A 168 15.57 -20.75 -4.57
CA ALA A 168 14.15 -20.91 -4.79
C ALA A 168 13.42 -19.57 -5.03
N ALA A 169 13.81 -18.48 -4.36
CA ALA A 169 13.26 -17.15 -4.58
C ALA A 169 13.70 -16.56 -5.94
N ALA A 170 14.99 -16.65 -6.26
CA ALA A 170 15.55 -16.22 -7.53
C ALA A 170 14.92 -16.96 -8.73
N HIS A 171 14.72 -18.28 -8.62
CA HIS A 171 14.06 -19.06 -9.66
C HIS A 171 12.59 -18.67 -9.87
N GLN A 172 11.89 -18.28 -8.81
CA GLN A 172 10.51 -17.78 -8.92
C GLN A 172 10.47 -16.40 -9.58
N LEU A 173 11.39 -15.50 -9.24
CA LEU A 173 11.54 -14.22 -9.96
C LEU A 173 11.89 -14.43 -11.44
N PHE A 174 12.77 -15.38 -11.74
CA PHE A 174 13.13 -15.74 -13.11
C PHE A 174 11.91 -16.24 -13.91
N ARG A 175 11.10 -17.14 -13.33
CA ARG A 175 9.86 -17.61 -13.94
C ARG A 175 8.86 -16.47 -14.16
N LEU A 176 8.71 -15.59 -13.17
CA LEU A 176 7.80 -14.45 -13.23
C LEU A 176 8.20 -13.46 -14.34
N ALA A 177 9.50 -13.18 -14.47
CA ALA A 177 10.04 -12.33 -15.51
C ALA A 177 9.75 -12.89 -16.91
N ARG A 178 9.93 -14.21 -17.10
CA ARG A 178 9.63 -14.89 -18.37
C ARG A 178 8.15 -14.94 -18.69
N GLN A 179 7.29 -15.18 -17.70
CA GLN A 179 5.84 -15.23 -17.92
C GLN A 179 5.31 -13.88 -18.43
N HIS A 180 5.94 -12.77 -18.05
CA HIS A 180 5.59 -11.43 -18.54
C HIS A 180 6.41 -10.99 -19.75
N GLN A 181 7.18 -11.87 -20.38
CA GLN A 181 8.00 -11.50 -21.52
C GLN A 181 7.13 -11.28 -22.78
N ASP A 182 7.06 -10.03 -23.25
CA ASP A 182 6.39 -9.66 -24.49
C ASP A 182 7.15 -10.15 -25.74
N TYR A 183 6.58 -11.09 -26.50
CA TYR A 183 7.13 -11.54 -27.79
C TYR A 183 6.70 -10.66 -28.99
N ARG A 184 5.93 -9.59 -28.78
CA ARG A 184 5.41 -8.76 -29.88
C ARG A 184 6.48 -7.82 -30.48
N SER A 185 6.76 -8.00 -31.76
CA SER A 185 7.69 -7.18 -32.56
C SER A 185 7.03 -6.05 -33.39
N SER A 186 5.73 -5.78 -33.17
CA SER A 186 4.98 -4.77 -33.91
C SER A 186 5.63 -3.37 -33.85
N ARG A 187 5.47 -2.57 -34.91
CA ARG A 187 5.99 -1.19 -34.98
C ARG A 187 5.49 -0.34 -33.80
N TRP A 188 4.23 -0.54 -33.39
CA TRP A 188 3.63 0.09 -32.22
C TRP A 188 4.31 -0.29 -30.91
N ALA A 189 4.68 -1.55 -30.74
CA ALA A 189 5.39 -2.02 -29.54
C ALA A 189 6.80 -1.42 -29.44
N ARG A 190 7.44 -1.08 -30.58
CA ARG A 190 8.73 -0.36 -30.59
C ARG A 190 8.57 1.11 -30.22
N ILE A 191 7.53 1.78 -30.71
CA ILE A 191 7.23 3.17 -30.37
C ILE A 191 6.88 3.29 -28.89
N GLN A 192 6.03 2.41 -28.37
CA GLN A 192 5.68 2.38 -26.94
C GLN A 192 6.89 2.17 -26.04
N ARG A 193 7.81 1.27 -26.41
CA ARG A 193 9.07 1.04 -25.67
C ARG A 193 9.96 2.29 -25.63
N ARG A 194 10.07 3.04 -26.74
CA ARG A 194 10.82 4.31 -26.75
C ARG A 194 10.17 5.35 -25.85
N VAL A 195 8.86 5.50 -25.90
CA VAL A 195 8.16 6.47 -25.04
C VAL A 195 8.34 6.13 -23.55
N ILE A 196 8.33 4.84 -23.17
CA ILE A 196 8.59 4.42 -21.78
C ILE A 196 10.04 4.67 -21.36
N ALA A 197 11.00 4.49 -22.26
CA ALA A 197 12.43 4.66 -21.97
C ALA A 197 12.86 6.14 -21.95
N ASP A 198 12.34 6.95 -22.87
CA ASP A 198 12.82 8.30 -23.15
C ASP A 198 11.98 9.40 -22.48
N VAL A 199 10.70 9.15 -22.20
CA VAL A 199 9.81 10.14 -21.56
C VAL A 199 9.70 9.89 -20.05
N PRO A 200 10.08 10.87 -19.20
CA PRO A 200 9.85 10.76 -17.77
C PRO A 200 8.35 10.63 -17.49
N GLY A 201 7.96 9.57 -16.77
CA GLY A 201 6.55 9.24 -16.52
C GLY A 201 5.84 8.44 -17.63
N GLY A 202 6.49 8.15 -18.75
CA GLY A 202 5.91 7.34 -19.85
C GLY A 202 5.48 5.94 -19.40
N ALA A 203 6.17 5.37 -18.39
CA ALA A 203 5.83 4.12 -17.74
C ALA A 203 4.50 4.15 -16.97
N ILE A 204 4.07 5.33 -16.48
CA ILE A 204 2.84 5.48 -15.70
C ILE A 204 1.63 5.69 -16.62
N CYS A 205 1.78 6.49 -17.68
CA CYS A 205 0.67 6.84 -18.57
C CYS A 205 0.24 5.69 -19.50
N MET A 206 1.10 4.69 -19.72
CA MET A 206 0.79 3.55 -20.59
C MET A 206 0.76 2.25 -19.80
N ALA A 207 -0.39 1.97 -19.17
CA ALA A 207 -0.65 0.73 -18.48
C ALA A 207 -0.86 -0.43 -19.48
N GLY A 208 -0.04 -1.48 -19.38
CA GLY A 208 -0.22 -2.68 -20.19
C GLY A 208 0.13 -3.94 -19.41
N LYS A 209 -0.82 -4.88 -19.27
CA LYS A 209 -0.66 -6.15 -18.52
C LYS A 209 0.58 -6.96 -18.95
N ARG A 210 1.10 -6.77 -20.16
CA ARG A 210 2.25 -7.52 -20.69
C ARG A 210 3.55 -6.70 -20.82
N MET A 211 3.48 -5.38 -20.59
CA MET A 211 4.63 -4.48 -20.72
C MET A 211 5.56 -4.49 -19.48
N GLY A 212 5.22 -5.27 -18.45
CA GLY A 212 6.04 -5.40 -17.24
C GLY A 212 6.08 -4.13 -16.37
N ASN A 213 5.00 -3.34 -16.39
CA ASN A 213 4.77 -2.19 -15.50
C ASN A 213 3.47 -2.30 -14.68
N TRP A 214 2.75 -3.40 -14.80
CA TRP A 214 1.38 -3.52 -14.28
C TRP A 214 1.37 -3.72 -12.76
N VAL A 215 2.34 -4.44 -12.17
CA VAL A 215 2.44 -4.58 -10.70
C VAL A 215 2.70 -3.23 -10.06
N THR A 216 3.66 -2.50 -10.63
CA THR A 216 4.06 -1.18 -10.14
C THR A 216 2.86 -0.23 -10.18
N LEU A 217 2.08 -0.26 -11.26
CA LEU A 217 0.86 0.56 -11.41
C LEU A 217 -0.24 0.15 -10.44
N ALA A 218 -0.50 -1.15 -10.27
CA ALA A 218 -1.49 -1.64 -9.31
C ALA A 218 -1.12 -1.23 -7.87
N TYR A 219 0.17 -1.27 -7.53
CA TYR A 219 0.66 -0.79 -6.24
C TYR A 219 0.49 0.72 -6.06
N LEU A 220 0.81 1.53 -7.08
CA LEU A 220 0.57 2.97 -7.05
C LEU A 220 -0.92 3.32 -6.90
N PHE A 221 -1.79 2.54 -7.54
CA PHE A 221 -3.24 2.68 -7.40
C PHE A 221 -3.70 2.40 -5.96
N VAL A 222 -3.20 1.33 -5.34
CA VAL A 222 -3.47 1.03 -3.92
C VAL A 222 -2.94 2.13 -3.01
N LYS A 223 -1.74 2.68 -3.27
CA LYS A 223 -1.20 3.82 -2.51
C LYS A 223 -2.11 5.05 -2.59
N LEU A 224 -2.67 5.31 -3.76
CA LEU A 224 -3.65 6.37 -3.93
C LEU A 224 -4.92 6.08 -3.12
N LEU A 225 -5.42 4.84 -3.12
CA LEU A 225 -6.56 4.44 -2.30
C LEU A 225 -6.30 4.62 -0.80
N TYR A 226 -5.11 4.32 -0.30
CA TYR A 226 -4.73 4.61 1.09
C TYR A 226 -4.80 6.09 1.41
N LEU A 227 -4.29 6.96 0.53
CA LEU A 227 -4.33 8.41 0.72
C LEU A 227 -5.77 8.94 0.68
N VAL A 228 -6.56 8.51 -0.30
CA VAL A 228 -7.98 8.89 -0.44
C VAL A 228 -8.75 8.45 0.79
N ASN A 229 -8.53 7.23 1.29
CA ASN A 229 -9.15 6.75 2.50
C ASN A 229 -8.75 7.60 3.71
N ALA A 230 -7.45 7.83 3.95
CA ALA A 230 -6.99 8.63 5.09
C ALA A 230 -7.59 10.06 5.09
N VAL A 231 -7.65 10.71 3.93
CA VAL A 231 -8.31 12.02 3.78
C VAL A 231 -9.82 11.91 4.02
N SER A 232 -10.48 10.88 3.48
CA SER A 232 -11.91 10.65 3.69
C SER A 232 -12.25 10.46 5.16
N GLN A 233 -11.39 9.79 5.94
CA GLN A 233 -11.58 9.59 7.39
C GLN A 233 -11.56 10.92 8.16
N LEU A 234 -10.68 11.84 7.78
CA LEU A 234 -10.66 13.20 8.36
C LEU A 234 -11.96 13.97 8.04
N TYR A 235 -12.51 13.80 6.83
CA TYR A 235 -13.81 14.38 6.47
C TYR A 235 -14.98 13.71 7.20
N ILE A 236 -14.93 12.41 7.44
CA ILE A 236 -15.95 11.68 8.21
C ILE A 236 -16.01 12.25 9.63
N ILE A 237 -14.86 12.42 10.30
CA ILE A 237 -14.81 13.01 11.65
C ILE A 237 -15.39 14.43 11.66
N ARG A 238 -15.01 15.27 10.69
CA ARG A 238 -15.52 16.65 10.57
C ARG A 238 -17.05 16.67 10.42
N THR A 239 -17.57 15.83 9.54
CA THR A 239 -19.00 15.77 9.22
C THR A 239 -19.80 15.17 10.38
N PHE A 240 -19.25 14.15 11.04
CA PHE A 240 -19.86 13.51 12.20
C PHE A 240 -20.02 14.48 13.39
N LEU A 241 -19.09 15.43 13.55
CA LEU A 241 -19.15 16.47 14.59
C LEU A 241 -19.95 17.72 14.16
N GLY A 242 -20.61 17.70 13.00
CA GLY A 242 -21.50 18.78 12.55
C GLY A 242 -20.78 20.08 12.13
N PHE A 243 -19.47 20.05 11.86
CA PHE A 243 -18.74 21.25 11.49
C PHE A 243 -18.73 21.50 9.96
N HIS A 244 -19.24 22.66 9.55
CA HIS A 244 -19.42 23.05 8.14
C HIS A 244 -18.26 23.89 7.54
N GLY A 245 -17.07 23.91 8.16
CA GLY A 245 -15.92 24.68 7.67
C GLY A 245 -14.81 23.85 6.99
N ASN A 246 -13.67 24.48 6.68
CA ASN A 246 -12.50 23.83 6.10
C ASN A 246 -11.85 22.84 7.08
N LEU A 247 -11.20 21.78 6.56
CA LEU A 247 -10.58 20.76 7.39
C LEU A 247 -9.48 21.31 8.32
N PHE A 248 -8.68 22.26 7.83
CA PHE A 248 -7.65 22.93 8.64
C PHE A 248 -8.27 23.77 9.77
N SER A 249 -9.30 24.57 9.47
CA SER A 249 -10.01 25.36 10.49
C SER A 249 -10.69 24.49 11.54
N PHE A 250 -11.19 23.31 11.14
CA PHE A 250 -11.71 22.32 12.07
C PHE A 250 -10.61 21.80 13.00
N GLY A 251 -9.46 21.42 12.46
CA GLY A 251 -8.30 20.97 13.23
C GLY A 251 -7.80 22.00 14.22
N GLU A 252 -7.66 23.26 13.81
CA GLU A 252 -7.23 24.36 14.68
C GLU A 252 -8.20 24.60 15.84
N ARG A 253 -9.51 24.58 15.60
CA ARG A 253 -10.52 24.72 16.66
C ARG A 253 -10.54 23.51 17.60
N LEU A 254 -10.43 22.31 17.05
CA LEU A 254 -10.42 21.06 17.80
C LEU A 254 -9.20 20.97 18.72
N VAL A 255 -8.00 21.26 18.20
CA VAL A 255 -6.75 21.27 18.97
C VAL A 255 -6.68 22.48 19.91
N GLY A 256 -7.21 23.64 19.50
CA GLY A 256 -7.32 24.84 20.33
C GLY A 256 -8.17 24.64 21.59
N THR A 257 -9.06 23.65 21.58
CA THR A 257 -9.84 23.24 22.76
C THR A 257 -8.96 22.61 23.85
N LEU A 258 -7.82 21.99 23.50
CA LEU A 258 -6.85 21.48 24.48
C LEU A 258 -5.99 22.56 25.11
N THR A 259 -5.66 23.62 24.37
CA THR A 259 -4.73 24.67 24.82
C THR A 259 -5.43 25.77 25.61
N SER A 260 -6.71 26.01 25.34
CA SER A 260 -7.54 26.88 26.14
C SER A 260 -7.80 26.23 27.51
N LYS A 261 -7.21 26.76 28.59
CA LYS A 261 -7.39 26.30 29.99
C LYS A 261 -8.81 26.51 30.56
N ARG A 262 -9.83 26.50 29.71
CA ARG A 262 -11.23 26.69 30.11
C ARG A 262 -11.78 25.34 30.57
N GLU A 263 -11.39 24.92 31.77
CA GLU A 263 -11.73 23.59 32.33
C GLU A 263 -13.25 23.33 32.45
N TRP A 264 -14.03 24.41 32.58
CA TRP A 264 -15.47 24.38 32.88
C TRP A 264 -16.35 25.08 31.83
N GLY A 265 -15.77 25.64 30.75
CA GLY A 265 -16.55 26.23 29.67
C GLY A 265 -17.11 25.13 28.76
N GLU A 266 -18.39 25.23 28.38
CA GLU A 266 -18.99 24.32 27.42
C GLU A 266 -18.15 24.29 26.13
N SER A 267 -17.66 23.11 25.74
CA SER A 267 -17.02 23.00 24.43
C SER A 267 -18.10 23.07 23.36
N GLU A 268 -17.84 23.83 22.29
CA GLU A 268 -18.81 24.08 21.20
C GLU A 268 -19.30 22.78 20.54
N PHE A 269 -18.47 21.73 20.57
CA PHE A 269 -18.72 20.43 19.95
C PHE A 269 -19.16 19.34 20.95
N PHE A 270 -18.75 19.46 22.22
CA PHE A 270 -18.96 18.43 23.24
C PHE A 270 -19.44 19.04 24.58
N PRO A 271 -20.73 19.41 24.69
CA PRO A 271 -21.31 19.92 25.93
C PRO A 271 -21.40 18.81 27.00
N ARG A 272 -21.06 19.15 28.25
CA ARG A 272 -21.06 18.19 29.36
C ARG A 272 -22.38 18.19 30.14
N GLN A 273 -23.09 19.31 30.08
CA GLN A 273 -24.42 19.50 30.63
C GLN A 273 -25.40 19.64 29.46
N THR A 274 -26.54 18.96 29.55
CA THR A 274 -27.58 19.01 28.52
C THR A 274 -28.96 18.97 29.17
N TYR A 275 -29.97 19.32 28.39
CA TYR A 275 -31.35 19.40 28.82
C TYR A 275 -32.21 18.43 28.00
N CYS A 276 -33.20 17.86 28.67
CA CYS A 276 -34.10 16.89 28.06
C CYS A 276 -35.54 17.11 28.56
N PRO A 277 -36.49 17.49 27.67
CA PRO A 277 -37.89 17.58 28.03
C PRO A 277 -38.52 16.17 28.08
N VAL A 278 -38.95 15.75 29.26
CA VAL A 278 -39.66 14.48 29.50
C VAL A 278 -41.15 14.76 29.62
N SER A 279 -41.92 14.32 28.63
CA SER A 279 -43.38 14.39 28.65
C SER A 279 -43.98 13.17 29.33
N VAL A 280 -44.70 13.36 30.43
CA VAL A 280 -45.42 12.26 31.12
C VAL A 280 -46.92 12.48 31.03
N ARG A 281 -47.64 11.42 30.64
CA ARG A 281 -49.09 11.45 30.50
C ARG A 281 -49.72 11.08 31.85
N HIS A 282 -50.28 12.07 32.54
CA HIS A 282 -51.11 11.86 33.72
C HIS A 282 -52.60 11.97 33.37
N LEU A 283 -53.45 11.20 34.06
CA LEU A 283 -54.91 11.28 33.91
C LEU A 283 -55.39 12.67 34.38
N GLY A 284 -56.17 13.39 33.56
CA GLY A 284 -56.81 14.65 33.93
C GLY A 284 -56.06 15.94 33.59
N THR A 285 -54.85 15.90 33.01
CA THR A 285 -54.15 17.09 32.52
C THR A 285 -53.57 16.85 31.13
N LYS A 286 -53.77 17.78 30.20
CA LYS A 286 -53.16 17.75 28.87
C LYS A 286 -51.73 18.29 28.96
N ASN A 287 -50.74 17.40 28.80
CA ASN A 287 -49.30 17.67 28.69
C ASN A 287 -48.57 18.19 29.95
N ASN A 288 -48.20 17.28 30.86
CA ASN A 288 -47.19 17.58 31.89
C ASN A 288 -45.79 17.32 31.31
N MET A 289 -45.02 18.39 31.15
CA MET A 289 -43.62 18.32 30.68
C MET A 289 -42.69 18.69 31.84
N TYR A 290 -41.72 17.82 32.10
CA TYR A 290 -40.65 18.06 33.06
C TYR A 290 -39.33 18.20 32.32
N THR A 291 -38.55 19.22 32.66
CA THR A 291 -37.21 19.40 32.07
C THR A 291 -36.18 18.73 32.98
N ALA A 292 -35.54 17.68 32.46
CA ALA A 292 -34.44 17.01 33.12
C ALA A 292 -33.12 17.71 32.80
N ILE A 293 -32.28 17.92 33.81
CA ILE A 293 -30.90 18.38 33.65
C ILE A 293 -30.02 17.14 33.67
N CYS A 294 -29.25 16.91 32.60
CA CYS A 294 -28.47 15.70 32.44
C CYS A 294 -26.99 16.01 32.28
N ALA A 295 -26.15 15.31 33.03
CA ALA A 295 -24.71 15.29 32.86
C ALA A 295 -24.31 14.11 31.97
N LEU A 296 -23.43 14.35 30.99
CA LEU A 296 -22.96 13.36 30.01
C LEU A 296 -21.45 13.12 30.15
N PRO A 297 -21.00 12.25 31.07
CA PRO A 297 -19.59 11.90 31.22
C PRO A 297 -18.98 11.32 29.94
N ILE A 298 -19.79 10.61 29.13
CA ILE A 298 -19.36 10.04 27.86
C ILE A 298 -18.79 11.08 26.90
N ASN A 299 -19.31 12.30 26.93
CA ASN A 299 -18.90 13.34 26.01
C ASN A 299 -17.48 13.85 26.31
N MET A 300 -17.09 13.84 27.58
CA MET A 300 -15.72 14.15 28.00
C MET A 300 -14.71 13.13 27.45
N PHE A 301 -15.09 11.85 27.39
CA PHE A 301 -14.25 10.82 26.78
C PHE A 301 -14.19 10.97 25.27
N ASN A 302 -15.34 11.17 24.62
CA ASN A 302 -15.42 11.34 23.16
C ASN A 302 -14.60 12.55 22.70
N GLU A 303 -14.66 13.69 23.41
CA GLU A 303 -13.84 14.86 23.15
C GLU A 303 -12.35 14.48 23.01
N LYS A 304 -11.80 13.76 23.99
CA LYS A 304 -10.38 13.38 23.99
C LYS A 304 -10.05 12.33 22.94
N ILE A 305 -10.93 11.35 22.72
CA ILE A 305 -10.76 10.32 21.70
C ILE A 305 -10.71 10.95 20.31
N TYR A 306 -11.62 11.85 19.97
CA TYR A 306 -11.67 12.47 18.64
C TYR A 306 -10.51 13.43 18.39
N ILE A 307 -10.03 14.16 19.41
CA ILE A 307 -8.82 14.98 19.27
C ILE A 307 -7.60 14.10 18.98
N PHE A 308 -7.44 13.01 19.73
CA PHE A 308 -6.34 12.05 19.51
C PHE A 308 -6.43 11.39 18.14
N LEU A 309 -7.61 10.91 17.74
CA LEU A 309 -7.85 10.28 16.44
C LEU A 309 -7.57 11.23 15.28
N TRP A 310 -7.99 12.48 15.37
CA TRP A 310 -7.74 13.48 14.33
C TRP A 310 -6.23 13.71 14.14
N LEU A 311 -5.48 13.89 15.23
CA LEU A 311 -4.02 14.06 15.17
C LEU A 311 -3.32 12.81 14.63
N TRP A 312 -3.75 11.62 15.07
CA TRP A 312 -3.22 10.35 14.58
C TRP A 312 -3.45 10.18 13.08
N ILE A 313 -4.68 10.36 12.60
CA ILE A 313 -5.01 10.20 11.18
C ILE A 313 -4.35 11.29 10.33
N ALA A 314 -4.21 12.52 10.83
CA ALA A 314 -3.46 13.57 10.15
C ALA A 314 -1.98 13.17 9.97
N MET A 315 -1.34 12.63 11.02
CA MET A 315 0.03 12.09 10.92
C MET A 315 0.12 10.94 9.92
N VAL A 316 -0.81 9.97 9.95
CA VAL A 316 -0.88 8.86 8.99
C VAL A 316 -1.07 9.38 7.56
N THR A 317 -1.85 10.45 7.36
CA THR A 317 -2.05 11.07 6.05
C THR A 317 -0.75 11.66 5.49
N VAL A 318 0.06 12.32 6.34
CA VAL A 318 1.37 12.86 5.93
C VAL A 318 2.35 11.73 5.58
N VAL A 319 2.41 10.67 6.39
CA VAL A 319 3.29 9.51 6.14
C VAL A 319 2.87 8.75 4.87
N THR A 320 1.58 8.59 4.62
CA THR A 320 1.09 7.93 3.39
C THR A 320 1.30 8.80 2.16
N ALA A 321 1.09 10.12 2.24
CA ALA A 321 1.38 11.06 1.16
C ALA A 321 2.86 11.07 0.77
N THR A 322 3.77 11.13 1.75
CA THR A 322 5.22 11.07 1.49
C THR A 322 5.65 9.74 0.86
N SER A 323 5.12 8.61 1.34
CA SER A 323 5.38 7.30 0.73
C SER A 323 4.88 7.26 -0.73
N LEU A 324 3.66 7.73 -1.00
CA LEU A 324 3.13 7.80 -2.37
C LEU A 324 4.02 8.66 -3.28
N LEU A 325 4.46 9.84 -2.82
CA LEU A 325 5.35 10.71 -3.59
C LEU A 325 6.69 10.05 -3.90
N ILE A 326 7.29 9.37 -2.91
CA ILE A 326 8.55 8.64 -3.10
C ILE A 326 8.38 7.55 -4.16
N TRP A 327 7.30 6.75 -4.09
CA TRP A 327 7.03 5.69 -5.06
C TRP A 327 6.69 6.25 -6.45
N LEU A 328 5.98 7.37 -6.53
CA LEU A 328 5.65 8.05 -7.78
C LEU A 328 6.91 8.59 -8.47
N VAL A 329 7.78 9.32 -7.75
CA VAL A 329 9.05 9.82 -8.30
C VAL A 329 9.92 8.64 -8.77
N ARG A 330 9.99 7.58 -7.96
CA ARG A 330 10.71 6.35 -8.31
C ARG A 330 10.16 5.71 -9.57
N ALA A 331 8.84 5.65 -9.76
CA ALA A 331 8.18 5.08 -10.92
C ALA A 331 8.32 5.94 -12.18
N CYS A 332 8.32 7.28 -12.05
CA CYS A 332 8.48 8.19 -13.17
C CYS A 332 9.86 8.12 -13.82
N TRP A 333 10.92 7.85 -13.04
CA TRP A 333 12.30 7.97 -13.50
C TRP A 333 12.96 6.62 -13.81
N GLN A 334 12.62 6.04 -14.96
CA GLN A 334 13.10 4.72 -15.41
C GLN A 334 14.65 4.61 -15.46
N ARG A 335 15.34 5.70 -15.81
CA ARG A 335 16.80 5.75 -15.87
C ARG A 335 17.48 5.59 -14.51
N CYS A 336 16.87 6.15 -13.46
CA CYS A 336 17.37 5.98 -12.09
C CYS A 336 17.07 4.58 -11.56
N GLN A 337 15.97 3.96 -11.98
CA GLN A 337 15.68 2.57 -11.61
C GLN A 337 16.70 1.61 -12.20
N THR A 338 17.00 1.74 -13.50
CA THR A 338 17.96 0.87 -14.19
C THR A 338 19.38 1.05 -13.66
N ASN A 339 19.82 2.30 -13.45
CA ASN A 339 21.11 2.58 -12.80
C ASN A 339 21.19 1.98 -11.39
N PHE A 340 20.13 2.15 -10.59
CA PHE A 340 20.06 1.57 -9.25
C PHE A 340 20.24 0.05 -9.26
N VAL A 341 19.52 -0.68 -10.13
CA VAL A 341 19.65 -2.14 -10.21
C VAL A 341 21.02 -2.56 -10.73
N SER A 342 21.57 -1.83 -11.71
CA SER A 342 22.92 -2.06 -12.25
C SER A 342 24.00 -1.96 -11.17
N GLU A 343 24.04 -0.83 -10.45
CA GLU A 343 25.02 -0.59 -9.38
C GLU A 343 24.85 -1.60 -8.25
N TYR A 344 23.60 -1.89 -7.89
CA TYR A 344 23.29 -2.84 -6.84
C TYR A 344 23.69 -4.28 -7.21
N LEU A 345 23.51 -4.69 -8.46
CA LEU A 345 23.98 -5.98 -8.97
C LEU A 345 25.51 -6.06 -8.89
N ILE A 346 26.23 -5.07 -9.41
CA ILE A 346 27.70 -5.04 -9.39
C ILE A 346 28.21 -5.15 -7.96
N LEU A 347 27.64 -4.38 -7.03
CA LEU A 347 28.01 -4.42 -5.61
C LEU A 347 27.72 -5.81 -4.99
N SER A 348 26.58 -6.42 -5.31
CA SER A 348 26.19 -7.74 -4.77
C SER A 348 27.12 -8.85 -5.26
N VAL A 349 27.48 -8.85 -6.55
CA VAL A 349 28.39 -9.85 -7.13
C VAL A 349 29.79 -9.68 -6.54
N GLN A 350 30.29 -8.44 -6.47
CA GLN A 350 31.60 -8.15 -5.88
C GLN A 350 31.66 -8.55 -4.40
N SER A 351 30.60 -8.28 -3.65
CA SER A 351 30.49 -8.68 -2.24
C SER A 351 30.59 -10.20 -2.07
N GLN A 352 29.92 -10.97 -2.93
CA GLN A 352 29.95 -12.43 -2.86
C GLN A 352 31.27 -13.04 -3.35
N LEU A 353 32.03 -12.34 -4.21
CA LEU A 353 33.35 -12.79 -4.66
C LEU A 353 34.42 -12.62 -3.57
N ASN A 354 34.27 -11.60 -2.73
CA ASN A 354 35.19 -11.32 -1.63
C ASN A 354 34.93 -12.21 -0.39
N GLU A 355 33.92 -13.08 -0.40
CA GLU A 355 33.57 -13.93 0.73
C GLU A 355 34.58 -15.09 0.90
N PRO A 356 35.23 -15.24 2.06
CA PRO A 356 36.24 -16.27 2.27
C PRO A 356 35.60 -17.66 2.32
N GLY A 357 36.12 -18.61 1.53
CA GLY A 357 35.69 -20.01 1.54
C GLY A 357 34.63 -20.39 0.50
N ARG A 358 34.34 -19.53 -0.49
CA ARG A 358 33.43 -19.86 -1.58
C ARG A 358 34.15 -20.67 -2.68
N GLU A 359 33.68 -21.90 -2.92
CA GLU A 359 34.09 -22.73 -4.06
C GLU A 359 33.31 -22.36 -5.33
N HIS A 360 33.49 -21.13 -5.84
CA HIS A 360 32.93 -20.74 -7.14
C HIS A 360 33.97 -20.95 -8.24
N PRO A 361 33.63 -21.52 -9.42
CA PRO A 361 34.56 -21.61 -10.53
C PRO A 361 35.08 -20.22 -10.93
N VAL A 362 36.41 -20.10 -11.00
CA VAL A 362 37.16 -18.85 -11.27
C VAL A 362 36.81 -18.24 -12.63
N THR A 363 36.36 -19.07 -13.58
CA THR A 363 35.99 -18.68 -14.96
C THR A 363 34.48 -18.56 -15.16
N CYS A 364 33.73 -18.11 -14.15
CA CYS A 364 32.30 -17.88 -14.34
C CYS A 364 32.03 -16.58 -15.12
N PRO A 365 31.38 -16.66 -16.30
CA PRO A 365 31.06 -15.47 -17.10
C PRO A 365 30.04 -14.54 -16.43
N ALA A 366 29.24 -15.05 -15.48
CA ALA A 366 28.29 -14.24 -14.74
C ALA A 366 28.94 -13.45 -13.58
N CYS A 367 30.15 -13.83 -13.13
CA CYS A 367 30.86 -13.13 -12.07
C CYS A 367 31.62 -11.89 -12.56
N VAL A 368 31.85 -11.74 -13.86
CA VAL A 368 32.49 -10.57 -14.45
C VAL A 368 31.41 -9.66 -15.02
N VAL A 369 30.96 -8.71 -14.21
CA VAL A 369 29.92 -7.74 -14.60
C VAL A 369 30.55 -6.35 -14.75
N ARG A 370 30.46 -5.77 -15.95
CA ARG A 370 30.83 -4.38 -16.24
C ARG A 370 29.58 -3.58 -16.55
N GLN A 371 29.64 -2.28 -16.26
CA GLN A 371 28.52 -1.37 -16.43
C GLN A 371 28.10 -1.20 -17.91
N ASP A 372 29.05 -1.37 -18.83
CA ASP A 372 28.83 -1.22 -20.28
C ASP A 372 28.48 -2.54 -20.99
N ASP A 373 28.30 -3.65 -20.27
CA ASP A 373 28.04 -4.94 -20.90
C ASP A 373 26.66 -4.97 -21.59
N PRO A 374 26.58 -5.40 -22.86
CA PRO A 374 25.30 -5.46 -23.59
C PRO A 374 24.33 -6.47 -22.95
N ASN A 375 24.85 -7.55 -22.35
CA ASN A 375 24.06 -8.54 -21.62
C ASN A 375 23.41 -7.94 -20.37
N LEU A 376 24.09 -7.01 -19.69
CA LEU A 376 23.56 -6.32 -18.53
C LEU A 376 22.41 -5.39 -18.93
N GLN A 377 22.60 -4.60 -20.00
CA GLN A 377 21.53 -3.75 -20.52
C GLN A 377 20.31 -4.58 -20.94
N ARG A 378 20.53 -5.72 -21.61
CA ARG A 378 19.46 -6.63 -22.02
C ARG A 378 18.72 -7.22 -20.81
N PHE A 379 19.43 -7.67 -19.78
CA PHE A 379 18.83 -8.13 -18.53
C PHE A 379 17.95 -7.06 -17.87
N LEU A 380 18.46 -5.82 -17.77
CA LEU A 380 17.72 -4.71 -17.16
C LEU A 380 16.47 -4.34 -17.96
N SER A 381 16.59 -4.21 -19.30
CA SER A 381 15.49 -3.73 -20.15
C SER A 381 14.48 -4.80 -20.53
N GLU A 382 14.90 -6.05 -20.74
CA GLU A 382 14.04 -7.12 -21.25
C GLU A 382 13.52 -8.03 -20.14
N PHE A 383 14.32 -8.25 -19.08
CA PHE A 383 14.06 -9.25 -18.04
C PHE A 383 13.57 -8.61 -16.73
N VAL A 384 14.33 -7.68 -16.15
CA VAL A 384 13.99 -7.04 -14.87
C VAL A 384 12.85 -6.04 -15.06
N ARG A 385 12.97 -5.12 -16.02
CA ARG A 385 11.96 -4.07 -16.29
C ARG A 385 11.61 -3.24 -15.03
N THR A 386 10.54 -2.47 -15.12
CA THR A 386 10.01 -1.65 -14.02
C THR A 386 9.46 -2.54 -12.89
N ASP A 387 8.70 -3.60 -13.22
CA ASP A 387 8.09 -4.48 -12.21
C ASP A 387 9.14 -5.28 -11.42
N GLY A 388 10.19 -5.80 -12.05
CA GLY A 388 11.28 -6.49 -11.35
C GLY A 388 12.09 -5.55 -10.46
N ALA A 389 12.33 -4.31 -10.90
CA ALA A 389 12.98 -3.29 -10.07
C ALA A 389 12.11 -2.91 -8.86
N PHE A 390 10.79 -2.86 -9.02
CA PHE A 390 9.82 -2.68 -7.93
C PHE A 390 9.89 -3.85 -6.93
N LEU A 391 9.81 -5.09 -7.42
CA LEU A 391 9.84 -6.29 -6.59
C LEU A 391 11.15 -6.40 -5.80
N LEU A 392 12.29 -6.12 -6.45
CA LEU A 392 13.59 -6.13 -5.80
C LEU A 392 13.67 -5.12 -4.66
N ARG A 393 13.16 -3.90 -4.86
CA ARG A 393 13.07 -2.89 -3.81
C ARG A 393 12.18 -3.35 -2.65
N MET A 394 11.06 -3.98 -2.95
CA MET A 394 10.17 -4.51 -1.92
C MET A 394 10.81 -5.64 -1.12
N ILE A 395 11.54 -6.56 -1.78
CA ILE A 395 12.31 -7.61 -1.10
C ILE A 395 13.37 -6.97 -0.21
N ARG A 396 14.11 -5.97 -0.71
CA ARG A 396 15.12 -5.24 0.08
C ARG A 396 14.55 -4.60 1.34
N THR A 397 13.42 -3.89 1.24
CA THR A 397 12.79 -3.22 2.39
C THR A 397 12.24 -4.21 3.42
N ASN A 398 11.85 -5.43 3.00
CA ASN A 398 11.12 -6.37 3.85
C ASN A 398 11.91 -7.58 4.34
N ALA A 399 12.92 -8.03 3.60
CA ALA A 399 13.79 -9.16 3.93
C ALA A 399 15.23 -8.76 4.24
N GLY A 400 15.61 -7.50 3.95
CA GLY A 400 16.95 -6.96 4.21
C GLY A 400 17.79 -6.83 2.96
N ASP A 401 18.82 -5.99 3.05
CA ASP A 401 19.66 -5.61 1.91
C ASP A 401 20.54 -6.75 1.41
N VAL A 402 21.17 -7.49 2.33
CA VAL A 402 22.09 -8.58 1.97
C VAL A 402 21.35 -9.71 1.23
N VAL A 403 20.20 -10.14 1.75
CA VAL A 403 19.42 -11.23 1.12
C VAL A 403 18.87 -10.81 -0.24
N ALA A 404 18.42 -9.56 -0.39
CA ALA A 404 17.96 -9.06 -1.69
C ALA A 404 19.09 -9.03 -2.73
N GLY A 405 20.31 -8.66 -2.32
CA GLY A 405 21.52 -8.73 -3.16
C GLY A 405 21.88 -10.16 -3.56
N GLU A 406 21.82 -11.11 -2.62
CA GLU A 406 22.07 -12.53 -2.90
C GLU A 406 21.05 -13.10 -3.90
N ILE A 407 19.76 -12.76 -3.75
CA ILE A 407 18.70 -13.15 -4.68
C ILE A 407 18.94 -12.53 -6.07
N LEU A 408 19.37 -11.28 -6.13
CA LEU A 408 19.66 -10.60 -7.40
C LEU A 408 20.85 -11.22 -8.13
N SER A 409 21.92 -11.56 -7.40
CA SER A 409 23.09 -12.24 -7.97
C SER A 409 22.70 -13.60 -8.56
N GLU A 410 21.98 -14.44 -7.80
CA GLU A 410 21.50 -15.74 -8.30
C GLU A 410 20.53 -15.58 -9.49
N TRP A 411 19.70 -14.53 -9.48
CA TRP A 411 18.80 -14.23 -10.60
C TRP A 411 19.57 -13.84 -11.87
N TRP A 412 20.67 -13.11 -11.74
CA TRP A 412 21.60 -12.78 -12.84
C TRP A 412 22.32 -14.03 -13.36
N HIS A 413 22.81 -14.90 -12.48
CA HIS A 413 23.42 -16.18 -12.87
C HIS A 413 22.47 -17.03 -13.73
N LEU A 414 21.21 -17.16 -13.31
CA LEU A 414 20.17 -17.88 -14.07
C LEU A 414 19.93 -17.26 -15.45
N PHE A 415 20.01 -15.93 -15.57
CA PHE A 415 19.88 -15.24 -16.86
C PHE A 415 21.05 -15.52 -17.79
N VAL A 416 22.29 -15.46 -17.29
CA VAL A 416 23.49 -15.72 -18.09
C VAL A 416 23.54 -17.18 -18.55
N GLU A 417 23.21 -18.13 -17.69
CA GLU A 417 23.10 -19.55 -18.05
C GLU A 417 22.05 -19.78 -19.15
N PHE A 418 20.92 -19.08 -19.05
CA PHE A 418 19.85 -19.14 -20.05
C PHE A 418 20.29 -18.58 -21.41
N GLU A 419 20.90 -17.39 -21.46
CA GLU A 419 21.41 -16.81 -22.71
C GLU A 419 22.44 -17.73 -23.38
N GLN A 420 23.34 -18.34 -22.60
CA GLN A 420 24.30 -19.30 -23.15
C GLN A 420 23.64 -20.54 -23.73
N ALA A 421 22.59 -21.05 -23.08
CA ALA A 421 21.83 -22.18 -23.59
C ALA A 421 21.11 -21.83 -24.91
N GLU A 422 20.51 -20.63 -25.01
CA GLU A 422 19.89 -20.16 -26.25
C GLU A 422 20.93 -19.98 -27.37
N CYS A 423 22.11 -19.41 -27.09
CA CYS A 423 23.20 -19.29 -28.07
C CYS A 423 23.65 -20.67 -28.58
N LYS A 424 23.88 -21.63 -27.68
CA LYS A 424 24.27 -23.01 -28.06
C LYS A 424 23.20 -23.67 -28.92
N GLN A 425 21.92 -23.45 -28.61
CA GLN A 425 20.83 -24.01 -29.39
C GLN A 425 20.70 -23.33 -30.77
N PHE A 426 20.94 -22.03 -30.84
CA PHE A 426 21.00 -21.29 -32.11
C PHE A 426 22.15 -21.77 -33.01
N GLU A 427 23.35 -21.94 -32.45
CA GLU A 427 24.52 -22.48 -33.16
C GLU A 427 24.25 -23.89 -33.70
N LYS A 428 23.67 -24.77 -32.87
CA LYS A 428 23.28 -26.12 -33.29
C LYS A 428 22.32 -26.09 -34.48
N ASN A 429 21.31 -25.20 -34.44
CA ASN A 429 20.34 -25.07 -35.53
C ASN A 429 20.94 -24.46 -36.82
N HIS A 430 22.01 -23.66 -36.73
CA HIS A 430 22.67 -23.05 -37.89
C HIS A 430 23.75 -23.96 -38.51
N LEU A 431 24.38 -24.80 -37.71
CA LEU A 431 25.36 -25.80 -38.17
C LEU A 431 24.70 -27.03 -38.82
N ASP A 432 23.40 -27.22 -38.62
CA ASP A 432 22.60 -28.31 -39.24
C ASP A 432 22.10 -28.01 -40.67
N TYR A 433 22.49 -26.88 -41.28
CA TYR A 433 22.27 -26.68 -42.71
C TYR A 433 23.35 -27.45 -43.47
N PRO A 434 23.05 -28.54 -44.21
CA PRO A 434 24.05 -29.23 -44.99
C PRO A 434 24.62 -28.23 -45.98
N SER A 435 25.93 -28.01 -45.91
CA SER A 435 26.69 -27.35 -46.94
C SER A 435 26.27 -27.95 -48.28
N VAL A 436 25.54 -27.16 -49.09
CA VAL A 436 25.30 -27.51 -50.48
C VAL A 436 26.67 -27.75 -51.09
N VAL A 437 26.92 -29.01 -51.42
CA VAL A 437 28.12 -29.50 -52.09
C VAL A 437 28.33 -28.63 -53.32
N ARG A 438 29.37 -27.78 -53.30
CA ARG A 438 29.89 -27.22 -54.55
C ARG A 438 30.55 -28.37 -55.30
N PRO A 439 30.12 -28.72 -56.52
CA PRO A 439 30.79 -29.74 -57.30
C PRO A 439 32.21 -29.26 -57.61
N ALA A 440 33.16 -30.19 -57.51
CA ALA A 440 34.56 -29.96 -57.76
C ALA A 440 34.78 -29.55 -59.23
N GLU A 441 35.34 -28.36 -59.44
CA GLU A 441 35.92 -27.97 -60.73
C GLU A 441 37.43 -27.88 -60.54
N ASN A 442 38.11 -28.93 -61.02
CA ASN A 442 39.56 -28.95 -61.17
C ASN A 442 39.95 -27.92 -62.24
N GLN A 443 40.84 -26.98 -61.94
CA GLN A 443 41.90 -26.57 -62.86
C GLN A 443 42.99 -25.69 -62.21
N HIS A 444 44.21 -26.20 -62.35
CA HIS A 444 45.54 -25.59 -62.31
C HIS A 444 45.79 -24.23 -61.64
N TYR A 445 46.70 -24.27 -60.65
CA TYR A 445 47.62 -23.17 -60.36
C TYR A 445 48.62 -22.99 -61.50
N GLY A 446 48.56 -21.84 -62.16
CA GLY A 446 49.60 -21.32 -63.05
C GLY A 446 50.00 -19.93 -62.58
N ASN A 447 51.27 -19.77 -62.23
CA ASN A 447 51.93 -18.49 -61.96
C ASN A 447 51.87 -17.57 -63.20
N LEU A 448 51.85 -16.24 -62.99
CA LEU A 448 52.75 -15.23 -63.59
C LEU A 448 52.08 -13.83 -63.69
N HIS A 449 52.69 -12.87 -62.99
CA HIS A 449 53.06 -11.50 -63.42
C HIS A 449 52.15 -10.65 -64.35
N GLN A 450 51.98 -9.39 -63.89
CA GLN A 450 52.13 -8.11 -64.63
C GLN A 450 50.87 -7.34 -65.12
N THR A 451 50.67 -6.18 -64.45
CA THR A 451 50.30 -4.80 -64.89
C THR A 451 49.15 -4.48 -65.85
N ASP A 452 48.38 -3.46 -65.39
CA ASP A 452 47.72 -2.34 -66.08
C ASP A 452 46.70 -2.55 -67.22
N SER A 453 45.50 -1.96 -67.05
CA SER A 453 44.97 -0.83 -67.85
C SER A 453 43.42 -0.79 -67.89
N ASP A 454 42.87 0.37 -67.54
CA ASP A 454 41.65 1.04 -68.05
C ASP A 454 40.20 0.52 -67.85
N LYS A 455 39.35 1.51 -67.53
CA LYS A 455 37.89 1.57 -67.21
C LYS A 455 36.96 1.23 -68.43
N PRO A 456 35.63 1.50 -68.36
CA PRO A 456 34.54 1.05 -67.47
C PRO A 456 33.31 0.48 -68.26
N ALA A 457 32.36 -0.22 -67.62
CA ALA A 457 30.98 -0.30 -68.13
C ALA A 457 29.95 -0.68 -67.05
N LEU A 458 28.82 0.02 -67.10
CA LEU A 458 27.57 -0.13 -66.35
C LEU A 458 27.02 -1.56 -66.33
N THR A 459 26.36 -1.96 -65.22
CA THR A 459 25.04 -2.60 -65.27
C THR A 459 24.28 -2.51 -63.93
N ASN A 460 23.14 -1.81 -63.98
CA ASN A 460 21.85 -2.06 -63.33
C ASN A 460 21.83 -2.80 -61.98
N GLY A 461 21.64 -2.04 -60.90
CA GLY A 461 21.11 -2.54 -59.64
C GLY A 461 19.58 -2.58 -59.68
N TYR A 462 19.01 -3.78 -59.64
CA TYR A 462 17.63 -4.01 -59.21
C TYR A 462 17.62 -4.87 -57.95
N ALA A 463 16.97 -4.32 -56.92
CA ALA A 463 16.73 -4.93 -55.62
C ALA A 463 15.76 -6.11 -55.71
N VAL A 464 16.03 -7.20 -54.98
CA VAL A 464 15.02 -8.21 -54.63
C VAL A 464 15.14 -8.63 -53.17
N LYS A 465 14.15 -8.15 -52.40
CA LYS A 465 13.43 -8.71 -51.24
C LYS A 465 14.05 -9.85 -50.41
N SER A 466 14.17 -9.56 -49.11
CA SER A 466 14.23 -10.51 -47.99
C SER A 466 12.91 -11.28 -47.81
N PRO A 467 12.92 -12.56 -47.43
CA PRO A 467 11.71 -13.38 -47.30
C PRO A 467 11.01 -13.22 -45.95
N ASN A 468 9.68 -13.37 -46.00
CA ASN A 468 8.75 -13.41 -44.88
C ASN A 468 8.86 -14.74 -44.12
N PHE A 469 8.71 -14.69 -42.80
CA PHE A 469 8.47 -15.86 -41.95
C PHE A 469 6.95 -16.07 -41.77
N VAL A 470 6.52 -17.32 -41.93
CA VAL A 470 5.21 -17.86 -41.52
C VAL A 470 5.36 -18.46 -40.13
#